data_AF-A0A1G9XL10-F1
#
_entry.id   AF-A0A1G9XL10-F1
#
_cell.length_a   1.000
_cell.length_b   1.000
_cell.length_c   1.000
_cell.angle_alpha   90.00
_cell.angle_beta   90.00
_cell.angle_gamma   90.00
#
_symmetry.space_group_name_H-M   'P 1'
#
loop_
_entity.id
_entity.type
_entity.pdbx_description
1 polymer ?
#
loop_
_entity_poly.entity_id
_entity_poly.type
_entity_poly.pdbx_seq_one_letter_code
_entity_poly.pdbx_strand_id
1 'polypeptide(L)'
;MENYLEIMKDSLKKKIKVLEKIEELDRVQTELFSADPFDEEKTRASFEEKGKYINELDRLDAGFQSLFNKMKDQLDGKKDQYKEEIKEMQSLIRRVTELSVTIESQEKRNKDLATKRFNSMRKEISNAKRSTSLAKQYYSAMNNVLNVDPQFMDSKS
;
A
#
# COMPACT_ATOMS: atom_id res chain seq x y z
N MET A 1 27.49 22.86 18.65
CA MET A 1 26.74 21.77 19.31
C MET A 1 25.25 22.05 19.27
N GLU A 2 24.83 23.25 19.67
CA GLU A 2 23.45 23.78 19.52
C GLU A 2 22.90 23.62 18.09
N ASN A 3 23.69 23.99 17.07
CA ASN A 3 23.33 23.79 15.66
C ASN A 3 23.03 22.31 15.28
N TYR A 4 23.73 21.33 15.88
CA TYR A 4 23.50 19.93 15.53
C TYR A 4 22.23 19.36 16.18
N LEU A 5 21.90 19.76 17.41
CA LEU A 5 20.64 19.39 18.05
C LEU A 5 19.45 19.95 17.26
N GLU A 6 19.56 21.20 16.78
CA GLU A 6 18.51 21.81 15.97
C GLU A 6 18.30 21.05 14.65
N ILE A 7 19.39 20.69 13.95
CA ILE A 7 19.32 19.87 12.73
C ILE A 7 18.69 18.49 13.01
N MET A 8 18.99 17.87 14.16
CA MET A 8 18.35 16.60 14.54
C MET A 8 16.85 16.75 14.78
N LYS A 9 16.42 17.81 15.47
CA LYS A 9 15.00 18.12 15.68
C LYS A 9 14.30 18.38 14.36
N ASP A 10 14.91 19.14 13.46
CA ASP A 10 14.37 19.39 12.12
C ASP A 10 14.26 18.11 11.30
N SER A 11 15.25 17.22 11.38
CA SER A 11 15.19 15.90 10.76
C SER A 11 13.99 15.09 11.28
N LEU A 12 13.77 15.05 12.60
CA LEU A 12 12.61 14.37 13.19
C LEU A 12 11.28 15.01 12.77
N LYS A 13 11.18 16.34 12.77
CA LYS A 13 10.00 17.08 12.30
C LYS A 13 9.68 16.77 10.83
N LYS A 14 10.70 16.64 9.98
CA LYS A 14 10.53 16.22 8.58
C LYS A 14 10.05 14.78 8.48
N LYS A 15 10.64 13.84 9.24
CA LYS A 15 10.18 12.44 9.27
C LYS A 15 8.70 12.34 9.67
N ILE A 16 8.27 13.10 10.68
CA ILE A 16 6.86 13.15 11.10
C ILE A 16 5.96 13.55 9.92
N LYS A 17 6.30 14.62 9.20
CA LYS A 17 5.52 15.07 8.03
C LYS A 17 5.45 14.01 6.93
N VAL A 18 6.58 13.33 6.66
CA VAL A 18 6.64 12.26 5.67
C VAL A 18 5.77 11.08 6.10
N LEU A 19 5.84 10.68 7.38
CA LEU A 19 5.00 9.61 7.94
C LEU A 19 3.51 9.97 7.90
N GLU A 20 3.13 11.22 8.20
CA GLU A 20 1.75 11.68 8.07
C GLU A 20 1.24 11.60 6.63
N LYS A 21 2.11 11.83 5.63
CA LYS A 21 1.77 11.61 4.22
C LYS A 21 1.64 10.15 3.83
N ILE A 22 2.50 9.29 4.38
CA ILE A 22 2.40 7.83 4.21
C ILE A 22 1.08 7.32 4.81
N GLU A 23 0.71 7.79 6.01
CA GLU A 23 -0.55 7.44 6.67
C GLU A 23 -1.77 7.90 5.85
N GLU A 24 -1.74 9.13 5.31
CA GLU A 24 -2.80 9.63 4.42
C GLU A 24 -2.97 8.75 3.18
N LEU A 25 -1.87 8.38 2.53
CA LEU A 25 -1.89 7.49 1.36
C LEU A 25 -2.37 6.08 1.70
N ASP A 26 -2.07 5.56 2.89
CA ASP A 26 -2.61 4.29 3.35
C ASP A 26 -4.13 4.33 3.50
N ARG A 27 -4.69 5.42 4.03
CA ARG A 27 -6.15 5.60 4.10
C ARG A 27 -6.76 5.66 2.70
N VAL A 28 -6.14 6.39 1.77
CA VAL A 28 -6.58 6.42 0.36
C VAL A 28 -6.55 5.01 -0.25
N GLN A 29 -5.50 4.23 0.00
CA GLN A 29 -5.41 2.84 -0.48
C GLN A 29 -6.51 1.96 0.11
N THR A 30 -6.89 2.14 1.38
CA THR A 30 -8.05 1.44 1.97
C THR A 30 -9.32 1.68 1.17
N GLU A 31 -9.59 2.94 0.81
CA GLU A 31 -10.76 3.32 0.02
C GLU A 31 -10.70 2.73 -1.39
N LEU A 32 -9.54 2.81 -2.06
CA LEU A 32 -9.34 2.28 -3.41
C LEU A 32 -9.51 0.75 -3.50
N PHE A 33 -9.02 0.00 -2.50
CA PHE A 33 -9.22 -1.46 -2.48
C PHE A 33 -10.66 -1.87 -2.17
N SER A 34 -11.43 -0.99 -1.53
CA SER A 34 -12.83 -1.21 -1.19
C SER A 34 -13.78 -0.70 -2.27
N ALA A 35 -13.29 0.10 -3.22
CA ALA A 35 -14.09 0.69 -4.29
C ALA A 35 -14.60 -0.37 -5.29
N ASP A 36 -15.80 -0.13 -5.80
CA ASP A 36 -16.38 -0.86 -6.92
C ASP A 36 -17.08 0.15 -7.86
N PRO A 37 -16.66 0.29 -9.13
CA PRO A 37 -15.61 -0.49 -9.80
C PRO A 37 -14.20 -0.18 -9.25
N PHE A 38 -13.29 -1.16 -9.37
CA PHE A 38 -11.89 -0.99 -8.98
C PHE A 38 -11.16 -0.07 -9.94
N ASP A 39 -10.50 0.94 -9.38
CA ASP A 39 -9.72 1.91 -10.12
C ASP A 39 -8.23 1.53 -10.08
N GLU A 40 -7.79 0.76 -11.08
CA GLU A 40 -6.42 0.26 -11.16
C GLU A 40 -5.40 1.40 -11.32
N GLU A 41 -5.75 2.45 -12.09
CA GLU A 41 -4.86 3.57 -12.37
C GLU A 41 -4.61 4.38 -11.10
N LYS A 42 -5.67 4.76 -10.37
CA LYS A 42 -5.51 5.46 -9.08
C LYS A 42 -4.80 4.60 -8.05
N THR A 43 -5.08 3.31 -8.02
CA THR A 43 -4.37 2.38 -7.12
C THR A 43 -2.88 2.36 -7.42
N ARG A 44 -2.48 2.26 -8.70
CA ARG A 44 -1.06 2.32 -9.11
C ARG A 44 -0.42 3.67 -8.74
N ALA A 45 -1.08 4.78 -9.06
CA ALA A 45 -0.58 6.11 -8.74
C ALA A 45 -0.35 6.29 -7.23
N SER A 46 -1.24 5.77 -6.39
CA SER A 46 -1.07 5.81 -4.93
C SER A 46 0.19 5.09 -4.45
N PHE A 47 0.55 3.96 -5.08
CA PHE A 47 1.77 3.21 -4.75
C PHE A 47 3.02 3.97 -5.18
N GLU A 48 3.02 4.55 -6.37
CA GLU A 48 4.13 5.36 -6.87
C GLU A 48 4.36 6.59 -5.99
N GLU A 49 3.30 7.25 -5.56
CA GLU A 49 3.38 8.38 -4.65
C GLU A 49 3.89 7.97 -3.27
N LYS A 50 3.34 6.90 -2.68
CA LYS A 50 3.80 6.36 -1.39
C LYS A 50 5.28 5.99 -1.43
N GLY A 51 5.73 5.39 -2.55
CA GLY A 51 7.13 5.04 -2.77
C GLY A 51 8.09 6.24 -2.72
N LYS A 52 7.67 7.42 -3.18
CA LYS A 52 8.50 8.64 -3.08
C LYS A 52 8.73 9.04 -1.63
N TYR A 53 7.69 9.00 -0.81
CA TYR A 53 7.78 9.33 0.62
C TYR A 53 8.58 8.28 1.41
N ILE A 54 8.46 6.99 1.08
CA ILE A 54 9.30 5.94 1.69
C ILE A 54 10.77 6.19 1.39
N ASN A 55 11.12 6.47 0.13
CA ASN A 55 12.51 6.80 -0.23
C ASN A 55 13.03 8.07 0.48
N GLU A 56 12.17 9.06 0.72
CA GLU A 56 12.52 10.24 1.51
C GLU A 56 12.75 9.88 2.97
N LEU A 57 11.87 9.07 3.57
CA LEU A 57 11.99 8.59 4.93
C LEU A 57 13.31 7.86 5.16
N ASP A 58 13.69 6.94 4.26
CA ASP A 58 14.95 6.19 4.32
C ASP A 58 16.18 7.13 4.34
N ARG A 59 16.16 8.18 3.52
CA ARG A 59 17.24 9.19 3.48
C ARG A 59 17.29 9.99 4.78
N LEU A 60 16.14 10.40 5.30
CA LEU A 60 16.06 11.12 6.58
C LEU A 60 16.54 10.24 7.74
N ASP A 61 16.22 8.95 7.73
CA ASP A 61 16.66 7.98 8.73
C ASP A 61 18.17 7.80 8.71
N ALA A 62 18.76 7.59 7.54
CA ALA A 62 20.21 7.49 7.39
C ALA A 62 20.93 8.77 7.86
N GLY A 63 20.42 9.95 7.46
CA GLY A 63 20.97 11.23 7.87
C GLY A 63 20.90 11.46 9.38
N PHE A 64 19.75 11.15 9.99
CA PHE A 64 19.55 11.24 11.43
C PHE A 64 20.49 10.31 12.19
N GLN A 65 20.62 9.05 11.77
CA GLN A 65 21.47 8.08 12.46
C GLN A 65 22.95 8.51 12.40
N SER A 66 23.40 9.03 11.26
CA SER A 66 24.75 9.58 11.10
C SER A 66 25.00 10.74 12.06
N LEU A 67 24.03 11.64 12.19
CA LEU A 67 24.15 12.80 13.06
C LEU A 67 24.11 12.41 14.54
N PHE A 68 23.17 11.55 14.93
CA PHE A 68 23.05 11.03 16.29
C PHE A 68 24.35 10.33 16.74
N ASN A 69 24.94 9.48 15.89
CA ASN A 69 26.18 8.79 16.19
C ASN A 69 27.34 9.75 16.49
N LYS A 70 27.41 10.90 15.81
CA LYS A 70 28.43 11.94 16.06
C LYS A 70 28.16 12.72 17.34
N MET A 71 26.88 12.88 17.69
CA MET A 71 26.46 13.70 18.82
C MET A 71 26.44 12.96 20.15
N LYS A 72 26.15 11.66 20.15
CA LYS A 72 25.95 10.88 21.39
C LYS A 72 27.15 10.98 22.34
N ASP A 73 28.37 10.96 21.80
CA ASP A 73 29.61 11.02 22.57
C ASP A 73 29.89 12.45 23.05
N GLN A 74 29.41 13.46 22.31
CA GLN A 74 29.56 14.88 22.67
C GLN A 74 28.56 15.37 23.72
N LEU A 75 27.43 14.67 23.85
CA LEU A 75 26.40 14.92 24.87
C LEU A 75 26.80 14.34 26.24
N ASP A 76 27.80 13.45 26.28
CA ASP A 76 28.24 12.85 27.53
C ASP A 76 28.93 13.90 28.42
N GLY A 77 28.49 14.00 29.67
CA GLY A 77 28.92 15.04 30.61
C GLY A 77 28.32 16.44 30.40
N LYS A 78 27.45 16.66 29.39
CA LYS A 78 26.77 17.96 29.14
C LYS A 78 25.24 17.88 29.08
N LYS A 79 24.65 16.76 29.52
CA LYS A 79 23.21 16.48 29.41
C LYS A 79 22.33 17.52 30.10
N ASP A 80 22.78 18.05 31.24
CA ASP A 80 22.03 19.06 31.98
C ASP A 80 21.93 20.39 31.23
N GLN A 81 22.93 20.73 30.40
CA GLN A 81 22.94 21.95 29.59
C GLN A 81 21.91 21.90 28.45
N TYR A 82 21.58 20.69 27.95
CA TYR A 82 20.71 20.50 26.78
C TYR A 82 19.42 19.73 27.12
N LYS A 83 18.98 19.82 28.37
CA LYS A 83 17.90 18.99 28.91
C LYS A 83 16.58 19.22 28.18
N GLU A 84 16.26 20.47 27.85
CA GLU A 84 14.99 20.81 27.18
C GLU A 84 15.01 20.36 25.71
N GLU A 85 16.12 20.51 25.00
CA GLU A 85 16.29 20.05 23.63
C GLU A 85 16.22 18.52 23.55
N ILE A 86 16.83 17.82 24.50
CA ILE A 86 16.74 16.35 24.60
C ILE A 86 15.30 15.93 24.83
N LYS A 87 14.57 16.61 25.71
CA LYS A 87 13.16 16.33 25.99
C LYS A 87 12.28 16.57 24.75
N GLU A 88 12.52 17.65 24.00
CA GLU A 88 11.83 17.91 22.73
C GLU A 88 12.11 16.78 21.72
N MET A 89 13.37 16.38 21.54
CA MET A 89 13.74 15.26 20.67
C MET A 89 13.06 13.95 21.09
N GLN A 90 13.01 13.64 22.37
CA GLN A 90 12.31 12.45 22.89
C GLN A 90 10.81 12.49 22.55
N SER A 91 10.18 13.65 22.65
CA SER A 91 8.78 13.83 22.25
C SER A 91 8.58 13.60 20.75
N LEU A 92 9.48 14.14 19.91
CA LEU A 92 9.44 13.95 18.47
C LEU A 92 9.66 12.48 18.08
N ILE A 93 10.60 11.79 18.71
CA ILE A 93 10.84 10.35 18.51
C ILE A 93 9.59 9.55 18.89
N ARG A 94 8.93 9.88 20.01
CA ARG A 94 7.68 9.21 20.39
C ARG A 94 6.61 9.37 19.31
N ARG A 95 6.45 10.59 18.76
CA ARG A 95 5.49 10.85 17.68
C ARG A 95 5.83 10.07 16.41
N VAL A 96 7.11 9.97 16.04
CA VAL A 96 7.57 9.12 14.93
C VAL A 96 7.14 7.66 15.17
N THR A 97 7.42 7.11 16.35
CA THR A 97 7.05 5.72 16.69
C THR A 97 5.54 5.48 16.66
N GLU A 98 4.73 6.42 17.19
CA GLU A 98 3.26 6.32 17.16
C GLU A 98 2.71 6.27 15.73
N LEU A 99 3.24 7.12 14.84
CA LEU A 99 2.87 7.12 13.42
C LEU A 99 3.29 5.81 12.74
N SER A 100 4.51 5.32 12.98
CA SER A 100 4.98 4.04 12.42
C SER A 100 4.09 2.87 12.81
N VAL A 101 3.68 2.76 14.07
CA VAL A 101 2.75 1.70 14.53
C VAL A 101 1.38 1.84 13.86
N THR A 102 0.90 3.07 13.68
CA THR A 102 -0.38 3.34 13.03
C THR A 102 -0.35 2.91 11.56
N ILE A 103 0.71 3.29 10.84
CA ILE A 103 0.97 2.92 9.45
C ILE A 103 1.04 1.39 9.32
N GLU A 104 1.83 0.71 10.15
CA GLU A 104 1.96 -0.76 10.10
C GLU A 104 0.59 -1.47 10.25
N SER A 105 -0.26 -0.96 11.15
CA SER A 105 -1.62 -1.47 11.31
C SER A 105 -2.48 -1.27 10.05
N GLN A 106 -2.37 -0.09 9.42
CA GLN A 106 -3.09 0.23 8.18
C GLN A 106 -2.57 -0.60 7.00
N GLU A 107 -1.27 -0.74 6.83
CA GLU A 107 -0.65 -1.54 5.78
C GLU A 107 -1.06 -3.01 5.86
N LYS A 108 -1.15 -3.58 7.06
CA LYS A 108 -1.66 -4.94 7.26
C LYS A 108 -3.11 -5.08 6.78
N ARG A 109 -3.97 -4.11 7.09
CA ARG A 109 -5.37 -4.11 6.63
C ARG A 109 -5.47 -3.93 5.11
N ASN A 110 -4.68 -3.01 4.55
CA ASN A 110 -4.63 -2.75 3.11
C ASN A 110 -4.15 -3.98 2.34
N LYS A 111 -3.16 -4.71 2.86
CA LYS A 111 -2.70 -5.97 2.28
C LYS A 111 -3.81 -7.03 2.24
N ASP A 112 -4.60 -7.14 3.31
CA ASP A 112 -5.74 -8.08 3.36
C ASP A 112 -6.83 -7.68 2.35
N LEU A 113 -7.16 -6.39 2.26
CA LEU A 113 -8.12 -5.86 1.29
C LEU A 113 -7.66 -6.08 -0.15
N ALA A 114 -6.42 -5.73 -0.46
CA ALA A 114 -5.81 -5.94 -1.77
C ALA A 114 -5.87 -7.43 -2.16
N THR A 115 -5.50 -8.32 -1.24
CA THR A 115 -5.56 -9.78 -1.48
C THR A 115 -6.98 -10.24 -1.79
N LYS A 116 -7.99 -9.78 -1.04
CA LYS A 116 -9.40 -10.08 -1.30
C LYS A 116 -9.85 -9.56 -2.67
N ARG A 117 -9.53 -8.31 -3.00
CA ARG A 117 -9.91 -7.68 -4.29
C ARG A 117 -9.29 -8.42 -5.46
N PHE A 118 -7.98 -8.71 -5.43
CA PHE A 118 -7.31 -9.46 -6.50
C PHE A 118 -7.89 -10.87 -6.67
N ASN A 119 -8.25 -11.53 -5.57
CA ASN A 119 -8.91 -12.83 -5.64
C ASN A 119 -10.32 -12.74 -6.26
N SER A 120 -11.09 -11.68 -5.98
CA SER A 120 -12.40 -11.45 -6.64
C SER A 120 -12.23 -11.25 -8.13
N MET A 121 -11.34 -10.35 -8.55
CA MET A 121 -11.10 -10.06 -9.97
C MET A 121 -10.65 -11.31 -10.73
N ARG A 122 -9.81 -12.18 -10.14
CA ARG A 122 -9.44 -13.47 -10.74
C ARG A 122 -10.64 -14.39 -10.93
N LYS A 123 -11.56 -14.45 -9.97
CA LYS A 123 -12.79 -15.26 -10.07
C LYS A 123 -13.71 -14.73 -11.15
N GLU A 124 -13.90 -13.42 -11.22
CA GLU A 124 -14.70 -12.75 -12.26
C GLU A 124 -14.18 -13.07 -13.67
N ILE A 125 -12.86 -12.96 -13.88
CA ILE A 125 -12.21 -13.33 -15.15
C ILE A 125 -12.43 -14.82 -15.46
N SER A 126 -12.24 -15.71 -14.49
CA SER A 126 -12.45 -17.15 -14.67
C SER A 126 -13.89 -17.47 -15.04
N ASN A 127 -14.87 -16.84 -14.38
CA ASN A 127 -16.29 -17.03 -14.65
C ASN A 127 -16.65 -16.51 -16.05
N ALA A 128 -16.17 -15.32 -16.43
CA ALA A 128 -16.38 -14.78 -17.78
C ALA A 128 -15.83 -15.71 -18.86
N LYS A 129 -14.64 -16.29 -18.67
CA LYS A 129 -14.05 -17.29 -19.58
C LYS A 129 -14.91 -18.54 -19.69
N ARG A 130 -15.39 -19.08 -18.55
CA ARG A 130 -16.28 -20.26 -18.52
C ARG A 130 -17.60 -19.99 -19.23
N SER A 131 -18.27 -18.88 -18.94
CA SER A 131 -19.51 -18.48 -19.60
C SER A 131 -19.33 -18.32 -21.11
N THR A 132 -18.23 -17.71 -21.55
CA THR A 132 -17.91 -17.58 -22.98
C THR A 132 -17.67 -18.95 -23.63
N SER A 133 -16.97 -19.87 -22.96
CA SER A 133 -16.76 -21.23 -23.45
C SER A 133 -18.06 -22.01 -23.56
N LEU A 134 -18.94 -21.91 -22.56
CA LEU A 134 -20.25 -22.59 -22.56
C LEU A 134 -21.14 -22.07 -23.69
N ALA A 135 -21.21 -20.74 -23.88
CA ALA A 135 -21.95 -20.15 -24.99
C ALA A 135 -21.44 -20.67 -26.35
N LYS A 136 -20.11 -20.71 -26.56
CA LYS A 136 -19.51 -21.26 -27.78
C LYS A 136 -19.88 -22.74 -28.00
N GLN A 137 -19.82 -23.57 -26.94
CA GLN A 137 -20.22 -24.98 -27.04
C GLN A 137 -21.70 -25.13 -27.37
N TYR A 138 -22.56 -24.32 -26.76
CA TYR A 138 -24.00 -24.32 -27.03
C TYR A 138 -24.32 -23.93 -28.48
N TYR A 139 -23.70 -22.87 -29.00
CA TYR A 139 -23.85 -22.48 -30.41
C TYR A 139 -23.33 -23.55 -31.37
N SER A 140 -22.17 -24.16 -31.08
CA SER A 140 -21.61 -25.25 -31.89
C SER A 140 -22.53 -26.47 -31.90
N ALA A 141 -23.06 -26.86 -30.74
CA ALA A 141 -24.01 -27.97 -30.62
C ALA A 141 -25.31 -27.69 -31.37
N MET A 142 -25.89 -26.49 -31.24
CA MET A 142 -27.07 -26.09 -32.02
C MET A 142 -26.81 -26.08 -33.53
N ASN A 143 -25.66 -25.56 -33.97
CA ASN A 143 -25.32 -25.52 -35.39
C ASN A 143 -25.07 -26.92 -35.97
N ASN A 144 -24.53 -27.84 -35.16
CA ASN A 144 -24.38 -29.25 -35.54
C ASN A 144 -25.73 -29.98 -35.56
N VAL A 145 -26.65 -29.68 -34.63
CA VAL A 145 -28.02 -30.23 -34.63
C VAL A 145 -28.84 -29.72 -35.83
N LEU A 146 -28.63 -28.47 -36.26
CA LEU A 146 -29.25 -27.91 -37.47
C LEU A 146 -28.67 -28.47 -38.78
N ASN A 147 -27.46 -29.05 -38.74
CA ASN A 147 -26.82 -29.74 -39.87
C ASN A 147 -27.06 -31.26 -39.87
N VAL A 148 -27.92 -31.78 -39.00
CA VAL A 148 -28.39 -33.17 -39.11
C VAL A 148 -29.49 -33.22 -40.16
N ASP A 149 -29.16 -33.82 -41.30
CA ASP A 149 -30.03 -34.04 -42.45
C ASP A 149 -31.41 -34.61 -42.00
N PRO A 150 -32.56 -34.11 -42.49
CA PRO A 150 -33.90 -34.56 -42.06
C PRO A 150 -34.23 -36.04 -42.31
N GLN A 151 -33.32 -36.82 -42.90
CA GLN A 151 -33.58 -38.15 -43.43
C GLN A 151 -33.70 -39.27 -42.38
N PHE A 152 -33.54 -38.97 -41.08
CA PHE A 152 -33.66 -39.97 -39.99
C PHE A 152 -34.88 -39.79 -39.08
N MET A 153 -35.85 -38.94 -39.47
CA MET A 153 -37.13 -38.76 -38.74
C MET A 153 -38.32 -39.36 -39.50
N ASP A 154 -38.13 -40.48 -40.22
CA ASP A 154 -39.25 -41.30 -40.66
C ASP A 154 -38.96 -42.79 -40.55
N SER A 155 -39.19 -43.33 -39.36
CA SER A 155 -39.64 -44.71 -39.19
C SER A 155 -40.38 -44.81 -37.86
N LYS A 156 -41.56 -44.18 -37.81
CA LYS A 156 -42.66 -44.73 -37.01
C LYS A 156 -43.42 -45.72 -37.90
N SER A 157 -43.21 -47.01 -37.67
CA SER A 157 -44.19 -48.09 -37.78
C SER A 157 -43.63 -49.30 -37.03
#